data_AF-A0A7J6Q558-F1
#
_entry.id   AF-A0A7J6Q558-F1
#
_cell.length_a   1.000
_cell.length_b   1.000
_cell.length_c   1.000
_cell.angle_alpha   90.00
_cell.angle_beta   90.00
_cell.angle_gamma   90.00
#
_symmetry.space_group_name_H-M   'P 1'
#
loop_
_entity.id
_entity.type
_entity.pdbx_description
1 polymer ?
#
loop_
_entity_poly.entity_id
_entity_poly.type
_entity_poly.pdbx_seq_one_letter_code
_entity_poly.pdbx_strand_id
1 'polypeptide(L)'
;TFNTWLIPVRARFPGFLDFGIPERANRVVRHIEQQAQAYDLDVVALQEVWTGEQSTVASLINTLFCGRLFARAQLIRLVRNRTQFKYVTKAVGTHRCECSLPPKFFDSGLVILSRWPILMEKFTRFSVSTPGDALASKGALGVVLDRGKDVIILVNTHLDAGDDSDVRLAQLKVVADVVADLEGECSSKGLRVAATVMNGDWNINGTGRDCGASLELREVSRKAALRAMDTTTSSSCDEGGRPTAAHSNAAAVYAQVRDFLGKAGFQDVWQLYADKKGLPRPPSYEGDWAELSVESLAQYGITTDQ
;
A
#
# COMPACT_ATOMS: atom_id res chain seq x y z
N THR A 1 -6.98 2.66 3.01
CA THR A 1 -5.70 2.59 2.26
C THR A 1 -5.93 3.10 0.86
N PHE A 2 -4.98 3.77 0.20
CA PHE A 2 -5.19 4.31 -1.16
C PHE A 2 -3.94 4.27 -2.04
N ASN A 3 -4.05 3.68 -3.23
CA ASN A 3 -3.09 3.93 -4.30
C ASN A 3 -3.44 5.27 -4.98
N THR A 4 -2.51 6.22 -5.00
CA THR A 4 -2.78 7.60 -5.41
C THR A 4 -2.57 7.86 -6.90
N TRP A 5 -1.90 6.97 -7.63
CA TRP A 5 -1.58 7.15 -9.05
C TRP A 5 -0.93 8.51 -9.37
N LEU A 6 -0.11 9.03 -8.44
CA LEU A 6 0.66 10.27 -8.63
C LEU A 6 1.94 10.01 -9.44
N ILE A 7 1.82 9.20 -10.49
CA ILE A 7 2.91 8.80 -11.38
C ILE A 7 3.27 9.97 -12.30
N PRO A 8 4.57 10.34 -12.41
CA PRO A 8 5.00 11.46 -13.25
C PRO A 8 5.07 11.18 -14.74
N VAL A 9 4.79 9.95 -15.15
CA VAL A 9 4.86 9.49 -16.53
C VAL A 9 3.51 9.00 -17.02
N ARG A 10 3.15 9.34 -18.26
CA ARG A 10 1.96 8.80 -18.94
C ARG A 10 2.36 7.73 -19.95
N ALA A 11 1.50 6.72 -20.09
CA ALA A 11 1.69 5.64 -21.07
C ALA A 11 1.44 6.07 -22.53
N ARG A 12 0.81 7.23 -22.79
CA ARG A 12 0.42 7.65 -24.15
C ARG A 12 0.97 9.03 -24.53
N PHE A 13 1.52 9.11 -25.74
CA PHE A 13 2.04 10.31 -26.43
C PHE A 13 0.89 11.13 -27.06
N PRO A 14 0.97 12.47 -27.20
CA PRO A 14 2.12 13.35 -26.94
C PRO A 14 2.26 13.78 -25.49
N GLY A 15 3.49 13.69 -24.97
CA GLY A 15 3.86 14.07 -23.60
C GLY A 15 4.09 12.86 -22.69
N PHE A 16 5.36 12.48 -22.52
CA PHE A 16 5.75 11.42 -21.58
C PHE A 16 5.64 11.87 -20.11
N LEU A 17 5.54 13.18 -19.86
CA LEU A 17 5.40 13.78 -18.52
C LEU A 17 3.96 14.16 -18.22
N ASP A 18 3.54 13.92 -16.98
CA ASP A 18 2.21 14.28 -16.51
C ASP A 18 2.22 15.59 -15.71
N PHE A 19 1.71 16.67 -16.29
CA PHE A 19 1.58 17.94 -15.58
C PHE A 19 0.32 18.06 -14.71
N GLY A 20 -0.58 17.07 -14.75
CA GLY A 20 -1.83 17.05 -13.97
C GLY A 20 -1.69 16.49 -12.56
N ILE A 21 -0.47 16.16 -12.13
CA ILE A 21 -0.19 15.59 -10.81
C ILE A 21 -0.60 16.52 -9.66
N PRO A 22 -0.33 17.84 -9.69
CA PRO A 22 -0.79 18.74 -8.63
C PRO A 22 -2.32 18.74 -8.47
N GLU A 23 -3.06 18.70 -9.58
CA GLU A 23 -4.52 18.64 -9.58
C GLU A 23 -5.01 17.30 -9.01
N ARG A 24 -4.37 16.18 -9.39
CA ARG A 24 -4.67 14.86 -8.81
C ARG A 24 -4.37 14.83 -7.31
N ALA A 25 -3.23 15.36 -6.88
CA ALA A 25 -2.89 15.45 -5.46
C ALA A 25 -3.92 16.26 -4.66
N ASN A 26 -4.42 17.37 -5.22
CA ASN A 26 -5.51 18.12 -4.61
C ASN A 26 -6.82 17.32 -4.50
N ARG A 27 -7.14 16.48 -5.49
CA ARG A 27 -8.32 15.59 -5.42
C ARG A 27 -8.15 14.53 -4.32
N VAL A 28 -6.98 13.89 -4.25
CA VAL A 28 -6.64 12.94 -3.18
C VAL A 28 -6.77 13.60 -1.81
N VAL A 29 -6.25 14.82 -1.63
CA VAL A 29 -6.39 15.57 -0.38
C VAL A 29 -7.85 15.82 -0.01
N ARG A 30 -8.68 16.30 -0.95
CA ARG A 30 -10.12 16.54 -0.70
C ARG A 30 -10.84 15.27 -0.30
N HIS A 31 -10.51 14.15 -0.95
CA HIS A 31 -11.07 12.85 -0.60
C HIS A 31 -10.68 12.46 0.83
N ILE A 32 -9.40 12.53 1.18
CA ILE A 32 -8.93 12.25 2.55
C ILE A 32 -9.64 13.15 3.58
N GLU A 33 -9.81 14.44 3.27
CA GLU A 33 -10.52 15.40 4.13
C GLU A 33 -11.99 15.01 4.35
N GLN A 34 -12.71 14.66 3.28
CA GLN A 34 -14.10 14.20 3.36
C GLN A 34 -14.23 12.91 4.17
N GLN A 35 -13.36 11.93 3.94
CA GLN A 35 -13.38 10.66 4.66
C GLN A 35 -13.01 10.85 6.14
N ALA A 36 -12.02 11.71 6.43
CA ALA A 36 -11.63 12.03 7.80
C ALA A 36 -12.76 12.69 8.60
N GLN A 37 -13.57 13.53 7.94
CA GLN A 37 -14.76 14.14 8.55
C GLN A 37 -15.93 13.16 8.70
N ALA A 38 -16.18 12.32 7.69
CA ALA A 38 -17.31 11.39 7.69
C ALA A 38 -17.12 10.22 8.68
N TYR A 39 -15.88 9.73 8.84
CA TYR A 39 -15.59 8.48 9.55
C TYR A 39 -14.63 8.63 10.73
N ASP A 40 -14.26 9.86 11.13
CA ASP A 40 -13.25 10.16 12.17
C ASP A 40 -11.96 9.32 12.01
N LEU A 41 -11.42 9.30 10.79
CA LEU A 41 -10.28 8.45 10.45
C LEU A 41 -9.05 8.71 11.34
N ASP A 42 -8.41 7.63 11.81
CA ASP A 42 -7.21 7.74 12.64
C ASP A 42 -5.89 7.72 11.85
N VAL A 43 -5.86 6.93 10.77
CA VAL A 43 -4.65 6.67 10.00
C VAL A 43 -4.97 6.54 8.51
N VAL A 44 -4.08 7.05 7.66
CA VAL A 44 -4.16 6.94 6.20
C VAL A 44 -2.84 6.39 5.67
N ALA A 45 -2.92 5.28 4.93
CA ALA A 45 -1.81 4.68 4.22
C ALA A 45 -1.96 4.94 2.72
N LEU A 46 -0.93 5.51 2.09
CA LEU A 46 -0.91 5.87 0.68
C LEU A 46 0.22 5.14 -0.06
N GLN A 47 -0.04 4.77 -1.31
CA GLN A 47 0.96 4.25 -2.26
C GLN A 47 1.14 5.22 -3.43
N GLU A 48 2.28 5.12 -4.11
CA GLU A 48 2.65 5.91 -5.29
C GLU A 48 2.76 7.43 -5.07
N VAL A 49 3.10 7.85 -3.86
CA VAL A 49 3.35 9.25 -3.50
C VAL A 49 4.85 9.56 -3.55
N TRP A 50 5.39 9.69 -4.76
CA TRP A 50 6.83 9.79 -5.03
C TRP A 50 7.42 11.18 -4.68
N THR A 51 8.67 11.23 -4.18
CA THR A 51 9.41 12.50 -3.92
C THR A 51 10.17 13.04 -5.12
N GLY A 52 10.72 12.15 -5.96
CA GLY A 52 11.74 12.50 -6.95
C GLY A 52 13.14 12.76 -6.35
N GLU A 53 13.34 12.62 -5.05
CA GLU A 53 14.61 12.95 -4.37
C GLU A 53 15.64 11.81 -4.41
N GLN A 54 15.22 10.56 -4.68
CA GLN A 54 16.12 9.40 -4.67
C GLN A 54 17.13 9.39 -5.83
N SER A 55 16.78 10.01 -6.95
CA SER A 55 17.58 10.03 -8.17
C SER A 55 17.95 11.46 -8.52
N THR A 56 19.24 11.72 -8.76
CA THR A 56 19.72 13.03 -9.25
C THR A 56 18.99 13.43 -10.53
N VAL A 57 18.67 12.47 -11.40
CA VAL A 57 17.93 12.72 -12.64
C VAL A 57 16.48 13.09 -12.34
N ALA A 58 15.80 12.35 -11.45
CA ALA A 58 14.42 12.65 -11.07
C ALA A 58 14.32 14.02 -10.36
N SER A 59 15.27 14.33 -9.49
CA SER A 59 15.37 15.60 -8.76
C SER A 59 15.64 16.78 -9.70
N LEU A 60 16.56 16.62 -10.66
CA LEU A 60 16.82 17.61 -11.69
C LEU A 60 15.56 17.87 -12.53
N ILE A 61 14.92 16.81 -13.03
CA ILE A 61 13.67 16.91 -13.78
C ILE A 61 12.60 17.64 -12.94
N ASN A 62 12.39 17.24 -11.68
CA ASN A 62 11.42 17.90 -10.82
C ASN A 62 11.73 19.40 -10.63
N THR A 63 13.01 19.74 -10.48
CA THR A 63 13.48 21.13 -10.33
C THR A 63 13.21 21.95 -11.59
N LEU A 64 13.51 21.40 -12.77
CA LEU A 64 13.24 22.04 -14.07
C LEU A 64 11.75 22.35 -14.25
N PHE A 65 10.87 21.54 -13.68
CA PHE A 65 9.43 21.73 -13.71
C PHE A 65 8.86 22.31 -12.41
N CYS A 66 9.68 23.04 -11.65
CA CYS A 66 9.28 23.79 -10.45
C CYS A 66 8.53 22.95 -9.39
N GLY A 67 8.89 21.68 -9.24
CA GLY A 67 8.27 20.77 -8.27
C GLY A 67 6.92 20.18 -8.71
N ARG A 68 6.50 20.39 -9.96
CA ARG A 68 5.16 19.98 -10.43
C ARG A 68 5.04 18.50 -10.79
N LEU A 69 6.15 17.77 -10.90
CA LEU A 69 6.15 16.37 -11.29
C LEU A 69 6.06 15.42 -10.09
N PHE A 70 6.36 15.90 -8.88
CA PHE A 70 6.31 15.09 -7.67
C PHE A 70 5.57 15.84 -6.58
N ALA A 71 4.30 15.47 -6.36
CA ALA A 71 3.42 16.23 -5.47
C ALA A 71 3.42 15.77 -4.00
N ARG A 72 4.35 14.89 -3.57
CA ARG A 72 4.38 14.37 -2.18
C ARG A 72 4.41 15.49 -1.14
N ALA A 73 5.32 16.47 -1.30
CA ALA A 73 5.45 17.58 -0.35
C ALA A 73 4.18 18.43 -0.29
N GLN A 74 3.57 18.72 -1.45
CA GLN A 74 2.31 19.45 -1.53
C GLN A 74 1.16 18.66 -0.87
N LEU A 75 1.02 17.38 -1.19
CA LEU A 75 -0.01 16.50 -0.61
C LEU A 75 0.12 16.46 0.91
N ILE A 76 1.31 16.15 1.43
CA ILE A 76 1.56 16.07 2.88
C ILE A 76 1.23 17.40 3.56
N ARG A 77 1.69 18.53 2.99
CA ARG A 77 1.42 19.85 3.55
C ARG A 77 -0.07 20.15 3.61
N LEU A 78 -0.80 19.84 2.54
CA LEU A 78 -2.23 20.10 2.48
C LEU A 78 -3.03 19.20 3.42
N VAL A 79 -2.71 17.90 3.50
CA VAL A 79 -3.39 17.00 4.44
C VAL A 79 -3.16 17.45 5.89
N ARG A 80 -1.90 17.75 6.28
CA ARG A 80 -1.59 18.22 7.64
C ARG A 80 -2.32 19.52 8.02
N ASN A 81 -2.57 20.39 7.04
CA ASN A 81 -3.24 21.68 7.28
C ASN A 81 -4.76 21.58 7.30
N ARG A 82 -5.36 20.54 6.72
CA ARG A 82 -6.80 20.43 6.51
C ARG A 82 -7.47 19.30 7.28
N THR A 83 -6.70 18.46 7.97
CA THR A 83 -7.20 17.25 8.63
C THR A 83 -6.57 17.06 10.01
N GLN A 84 -7.04 16.07 10.78
CA GLN A 84 -6.42 15.70 12.07
C GLN A 84 -5.04 15.03 11.97
N PHE A 85 -4.55 14.69 10.78
CA PHE A 85 -3.31 13.92 10.62
C PHE A 85 -2.08 14.81 10.84
N LYS A 86 -1.55 14.80 12.06
CA LYS A 86 -0.40 15.62 12.45
C LYS A 86 0.95 14.95 12.18
N TYR A 87 0.98 13.62 12.23
CA TYR A 87 2.18 12.80 12.15
C TYR A 87 2.27 12.13 10.79
N VAL A 88 3.47 12.14 10.21
CA VAL A 88 3.72 11.63 8.86
C VAL A 88 5.04 10.90 8.85
N THR A 89 5.08 9.74 8.20
CA THR A 89 6.30 8.95 8.06
C THR A 89 7.40 9.72 7.36
N LYS A 90 8.60 9.64 7.91
CA LYS A 90 9.82 10.19 7.33
C LYS A 90 10.60 9.18 6.50
N ALA A 91 10.37 7.88 6.70
CA ALA A 91 11.00 6.84 5.92
C ALA A 91 10.53 6.93 4.45
N VAL A 92 11.37 7.54 3.61
CA VAL A 92 11.16 7.71 2.17
C VAL A 92 11.78 6.58 1.34
N GLY A 93 12.27 5.52 1.98
CA GLY A 93 13.09 4.50 1.30
C GLY A 93 14.46 5.01 0.86
N THR A 94 14.86 6.23 1.27
CA THR A 94 16.03 6.92 0.71
C THR A 94 17.26 6.98 1.61
N HIS A 95 17.24 6.66 2.90
CA HIS A 95 18.43 6.96 3.72
C HIS A 95 18.96 5.94 4.73
N ARG A 96 18.32 4.79 4.96
CA ARG A 96 18.90 3.70 5.77
C ARG A 96 18.28 2.34 5.45
N CYS A 97 18.20 1.96 4.17
CA CYS A 97 18.17 0.53 3.91
C CYS A 97 19.57 0.04 4.32
N GLU A 98 19.70 -0.84 5.31
CA GLU A 98 20.95 -1.60 5.55
C GLU A 98 21.37 -2.44 4.33
N CYS A 99 20.51 -2.45 3.31
CA CYS A 99 20.65 -3.05 2.01
C CYS A 99 21.57 -2.19 1.13
N SER A 100 22.77 -2.71 0.84
CA SER A 100 23.82 -2.22 -0.07
C SER A 100 23.40 -2.08 -1.56
N LEU A 101 22.11 -2.02 -1.82
CA LEU A 101 21.51 -2.05 -3.15
C LEU A 101 21.44 -0.62 -3.73
N PRO A 102 21.63 -0.45 -5.05
CA PRO A 102 21.70 0.87 -5.67
C PRO A 102 20.40 1.69 -5.50
N PRO A 103 20.50 3.02 -5.51
CA PRO A 103 19.32 3.89 -5.55
C PRO A 103 18.56 3.66 -6.88
N LYS A 104 17.23 3.61 -6.80
CA LYS A 104 16.35 3.50 -7.97
C LYS A 104 15.84 4.86 -8.41
N PHE A 105 15.20 4.93 -9.58
CA PHE A 105 14.69 6.19 -10.13
C PHE A 105 13.55 6.76 -9.28
N PHE A 106 12.60 5.90 -8.91
CA PHE A 106 11.52 6.23 -7.98
C PHE A 106 11.81 5.68 -6.58
N ASP A 107 11.35 6.41 -5.57
CA ASP A 107 11.39 6.00 -4.17
C ASP A 107 10.39 4.88 -3.87
N SER A 108 9.98 4.69 -2.61
CA SER A 108 8.98 3.66 -2.31
C SER A 108 7.55 4.10 -2.65
N GLY A 109 7.31 5.40 -2.76
CA GLY A 109 5.98 5.98 -2.91
C GLY A 109 5.08 5.78 -1.68
N LEU A 110 5.58 5.16 -0.60
CA LEU A 110 4.79 4.85 0.58
C LEU A 110 4.78 6.04 1.54
N VAL A 111 3.58 6.35 2.05
CA VAL A 111 3.35 7.35 3.09
C VAL A 111 2.34 6.79 4.09
N ILE A 112 2.59 6.98 5.38
CA ILE A 112 1.57 6.83 6.41
C ILE A 112 1.37 8.19 7.10
N LEU A 113 0.12 8.60 7.20
CA LEU A 113 -0.36 9.81 7.88
C LEU A 113 -1.18 9.35 9.09
N SER A 114 -0.95 9.92 10.27
CA SER A 114 -1.56 9.46 11.52
C SER A 114 -1.95 10.64 12.40
N ARG A 115 -3.08 10.49 13.12
CA ARG A 115 -3.45 11.40 14.22
C ARG A 115 -2.61 11.15 15.47
N TRP A 116 -2.09 9.93 15.61
CA TRP A 116 -1.28 9.45 16.73
C TRP A 116 0.23 9.59 16.46
N PRO A 117 1.05 9.89 17.48
CA PRO A 117 2.50 9.94 17.35
C PRO A 117 3.09 8.65 16.77
N ILE A 118 4.07 8.80 15.89
CA ILE A 118 4.85 7.67 15.36
C ILE A 118 6.08 7.48 16.26
N LEU A 119 6.16 6.35 16.96
CA LEU A 119 7.27 6.02 17.87
C LEU A 119 8.45 5.38 17.13
N MET A 120 8.14 4.53 16.15
CA MET A 120 9.11 3.75 15.39
C MET A 120 8.66 3.67 13.93
N GLU A 121 9.62 3.72 13.02
CA GLU A 121 9.43 3.55 11.58
C GLU A 121 10.47 2.55 11.07
N LYS A 122 10.03 1.58 10.28
CA LYS A 122 10.89 0.60 9.64
C LYS A 122 10.49 0.46 8.18
N PHE A 123 11.46 0.62 7.29
CA PHE A 123 11.25 0.37 5.87
C PHE A 123 12.20 -0.73 5.39
N THR A 124 11.63 -1.76 4.77
CA THR A 124 12.39 -2.82 4.12
C THR A 124 12.05 -2.85 2.65
N ARG A 125 13.06 -2.65 1.80
CA ARG A 125 12.92 -2.74 0.34
C ARG A 125 12.83 -4.20 -0.10
N PHE A 126 11.99 -4.50 -1.07
CA PHE A 126 11.95 -5.82 -1.69
C PHE A 126 13.21 -6.09 -2.51
N SER A 127 13.74 -7.31 -2.40
CA SER A 127 14.90 -7.77 -3.16
C SER A 127 14.54 -8.31 -4.54
N VAL A 128 13.26 -8.64 -4.77
CA VAL A 128 12.73 -9.19 -6.01
C VAL A 128 11.63 -8.29 -6.57
N SER A 129 11.61 -8.13 -7.88
CA SER A 129 10.58 -7.41 -8.63
C SER A 129 10.59 -7.85 -10.10
N THR A 130 9.48 -7.75 -10.79
CA THR A 130 9.43 -7.87 -12.25
C THR A 130 10.05 -6.63 -12.92
N PRO A 131 10.41 -6.69 -14.21
CA PRO A 131 11.09 -5.59 -14.90
C PRO A 131 10.32 -4.26 -14.89
N GLY A 132 8.98 -4.29 -14.94
CA GLY A 132 8.14 -3.09 -14.93
C GLY A 132 8.25 -2.28 -13.64
N ASP A 133 8.43 -2.96 -12.51
CA ASP A 133 8.55 -2.36 -11.18
C ASP A 133 10.01 -2.16 -10.73
N ALA A 134 10.97 -2.59 -11.56
CA ALA A 134 12.39 -2.51 -11.23
C ALA A 134 12.87 -1.05 -11.03
N LEU A 135 12.16 -0.06 -11.57
CA LEU A 135 12.48 1.37 -11.45
C LEU A 135 12.07 2.01 -10.10
N ALA A 136 11.24 1.34 -9.30
CA ALA A 136 10.77 1.85 -8.02
C ALA A 136 11.31 1.05 -6.82
N SER A 137 11.59 1.75 -5.72
CA SER A 137 12.02 1.14 -4.46
C SER A 137 10.83 0.56 -3.68
N LYS A 138 10.02 -0.30 -4.31
CA LYS A 138 8.88 -0.99 -3.67
C LYS A 138 9.33 -1.77 -2.43
N GLY A 139 8.47 -1.84 -1.43
CA GLY A 139 8.80 -2.43 -0.14
C GLY A 139 7.66 -2.40 0.87
N ALA A 140 8.01 -2.62 2.13
CA ALA A 140 7.10 -2.56 3.27
C ALA A 140 7.53 -1.44 4.23
N LEU A 141 6.61 -0.52 4.52
CA LEU A 141 6.76 0.57 5.48
C LEU A 141 5.93 0.27 6.72
N GLY A 142 6.59 -0.19 7.78
CA GLY A 142 5.99 -0.42 9.08
C GLY A 142 6.17 0.75 10.04
N VAL A 143 5.16 1.02 10.85
CA VAL A 143 5.17 2.04 11.91
C VAL A 143 4.56 1.53 13.20
N VAL A 144 4.99 2.10 14.31
CA VAL A 144 4.37 1.92 15.62
C VAL A 144 3.75 3.23 16.07
N LEU A 145 2.43 3.23 16.24
CA LEU A 145 1.61 4.39 16.54
C LEU A 145 1.21 4.39 18.02
N ASP A 146 1.43 5.50 18.71
CA ASP A 146 1.14 5.66 20.14
C ASP A 146 -0.28 6.14 20.42
N ARG A 147 -1.09 5.31 21.07
CA ARG A 147 -2.45 5.67 21.52
C ARG A 147 -2.49 6.10 22.99
N GLY A 148 -1.34 6.31 23.61
CA GLY A 148 -1.16 6.67 25.01
C GLY A 148 -1.19 5.47 25.96
N LYS A 149 -2.14 4.55 25.80
CA LYS A 149 -2.30 3.34 26.67
C LYS A 149 -1.80 2.03 26.04
N ASP A 150 -1.65 2.03 24.73
CA ASP A 150 -1.19 0.92 23.89
C ASP A 150 -0.65 1.48 22.58
N VAL A 151 -0.06 0.59 21.79
CA VAL A 151 0.41 0.90 20.45
C VAL A 151 -0.32 0.09 19.40
N ILE A 152 -0.40 0.64 18.19
CA ILE A 152 -0.81 -0.10 16.98
C ILE A 152 0.41 -0.24 16.07
N ILE A 153 0.64 -1.43 15.56
CA ILE A 153 1.60 -1.65 14.48
C ILE A 153 0.81 -1.57 13.16
N LEU A 154 1.25 -0.72 12.24
CA LEU A 154 0.67 -0.61 10.90
C LEU A 154 1.78 -0.80 9.87
N VAL A 155 1.57 -1.71 8.92
CA VAL A 155 2.45 -1.90 7.77
C VAL A 155 1.72 -1.56 6.49
N ASN A 156 2.26 -0.59 5.76
CA ASN A 156 1.83 -0.20 4.43
C ASN A 156 2.77 -0.80 3.38
N THR A 157 2.23 -1.37 2.31
CA THR A 157 3.03 -1.91 1.20
C THR A 157 2.43 -1.62 -0.17
N HIS A 158 3.25 -1.85 -1.21
CA HIS A 158 2.83 -1.89 -2.60
C HIS A 158 3.60 -3.04 -3.27
N LEU A 159 2.92 -4.17 -3.48
CA LEU A 159 3.54 -5.37 -4.07
C LEU A 159 3.76 -5.21 -5.58
N ASP A 160 4.44 -6.17 -6.18
CA ASP A 160 4.71 -6.24 -7.62
C ASP A 160 3.42 -6.28 -8.45
N ALA A 161 3.35 -5.42 -9.46
CA ALA A 161 2.23 -5.31 -10.38
C ALA A 161 2.37 -6.19 -11.63
N GLY A 162 3.51 -6.86 -11.82
CA GLY A 162 3.72 -7.79 -12.93
C GLY A 162 2.96 -9.10 -12.74
N ASP A 163 3.03 -10.01 -13.70
CA ASP A 163 2.19 -11.23 -13.68
C ASP A 163 2.74 -12.36 -12.79
N ASP A 164 3.97 -12.24 -12.28
CA ASP A 164 4.66 -13.28 -11.52
C ASP A 164 4.20 -13.32 -10.05
N SER A 165 3.46 -14.37 -9.69
CA SER A 165 2.92 -14.50 -8.34
C SER A 165 3.94 -14.97 -7.30
N ASP A 166 5.01 -15.68 -7.70
CA ASP A 166 6.08 -16.11 -6.80
C ASP A 166 6.86 -14.89 -6.30
N VAL A 167 7.03 -13.86 -7.15
CA VAL A 167 7.55 -12.55 -6.74
C VAL A 167 6.69 -11.92 -5.65
N ARG A 168 5.35 -11.88 -5.83
CA ARG A 168 4.43 -11.32 -4.81
C ARG A 168 4.46 -12.12 -3.50
N LEU A 169 4.53 -13.45 -3.57
CA LEU A 169 4.64 -14.30 -2.38
C LEU A 169 5.96 -14.07 -1.62
N ALA A 170 7.08 -13.94 -2.33
CA ALA A 170 8.37 -13.60 -1.72
C ALA A 170 8.35 -12.21 -1.07
N GLN A 171 7.69 -11.23 -1.68
CA GLN A 171 7.51 -9.89 -1.11
C GLN A 171 6.60 -9.90 0.12
N LEU A 172 5.53 -10.70 0.10
CA LEU A 172 4.63 -10.88 1.24
C LEU A 172 5.36 -11.40 2.48
N LYS A 173 6.33 -12.30 2.30
CA LYS A 173 7.19 -12.75 3.40
C LYS A 173 7.95 -11.58 4.04
N VAL A 174 8.48 -10.66 3.24
CA VAL A 174 9.15 -9.45 3.74
C VAL A 174 8.20 -8.56 4.55
N VAL A 175 6.94 -8.44 4.12
CA VAL A 175 5.90 -7.70 4.88
C VAL A 175 5.67 -8.35 6.25
N ALA A 176 5.59 -9.68 6.30
CA ALA A 176 5.45 -10.44 7.54
C ALA A 176 6.67 -10.30 8.46
N ASP A 177 7.89 -10.32 7.90
CA ASP A 177 9.13 -10.12 8.64
C ASP A 177 9.19 -8.71 9.27
N VAL A 178 8.77 -7.66 8.54
CA VAL A 178 8.69 -6.29 9.10
C VAL A 178 7.73 -6.22 10.29
N VAL A 179 6.59 -6.93 10.23
CA VAL A 179 5.70 -7.04 11.38
C VAL A 179 6.39 -7.72 12.56
N ALA A 180 6.99 -8.89 12.33
CA ALA A 180 7.63 -9.66 13.39
C ALA A 180 8.74 -8.86 14.09
N ASP A 181 9.52 -8.10 13.31
CA ASP A 181 10.55 -7.22 13.81
C ASP A 181 9.97 -6.11 14.70
N LEU A 182 8.92 -5.42 14.25
CA LEU A 182 8.27 -4.36 15.03
C LEU A 182 7.59 -4.88 16.29
N GLU A 183 6.98 -6.07 16.24
CA GLU A 183 6.44 -6.74 17.41
C GLU A 183 7.54 -7.10 18.41
N GLY A 184 8.68 -7.59 17.93
CA GLY A 184 9.88 -7.86 18.72
C GLY A 184 10.42 -6.60 19.39
N GLU A 185 10.55 -5.50 18.64
CA GLU A 185 10.95 -4.20 19.15
C GLU A 185 9.98 -3.67 20.22
N CYS A 186 8.66 -3.74 19.97
CA CYS A 186 7.64 -3.38 20.96
C CYS A 186 7.77 -4.20 22.24
N SER A 187 7.93 -5.53 22.12
CA SER A 187 8.12 -6.42 23.25
C SER A 187 9.37 -6.07 24.04
N SER A 188 10.49 -5.78 23.37
CA SER A 188 11.75 -5.41 24.04
C SER A 188 11.65 -4.11 24.84
N LYS A 189 10.76 -3.20 24.40
CA LYS A 189 10.52 -1.89 25.02
C LYS A 189 9.36 -1.92 26.02
N GLY A 190 8.75 -3.08 26.26
CA GLY A 190 7.60 -3.22 27.14
C GLY A 190 6.34 -2.52 26.64
N LEU A 191 6.24 -2.26 25.34
CA LEU A 191 5.06 -1.63 24.73
C LEU A 191 3.95 -2.66 24.52
N ARG A 192 2.74 -2.34 24.97
CA ARG A 192 1.55 -3.19 24.78
C ARG A 192 0.97 -2.97 23.39
N VAL A 193 1.12 -3.94 22.50
CA VAL A 193 0.52 -3.92 21.16
C VAL A 193 -0.97 -4.27 21.26
N ALA A 194 -1.85 -3.33 20.90
CA ALA A 194 -3.29 -3.55 20.87
C ALA A 194 -3.75 -4.23 19.57
N ALA A 195 -3.17 -3.81 18.45
CA ALA A 195 -3.46 -4.39 17.14
C ALA A 195 -2.24 -4.30 16.21
N THR A 196 -2.16 -5.26 15.30
CA THR A 196 -1.23 -5.24 14.16
C THR A 196 -2.02 -5.28 12.88
N VAL A 197 -1.79 -4.32 11.98
CA VAL A 197 -2.52 -4.16 10.74
C VAL A 197 -1.55 -4.21 9.56
N MET A 198 -1.84 -5.05 8.57
CA MET A 198 -1.16 -5.05 7.27
C MET A 198 -2.11 -4.50 6.20
N ASN A 199 -1.69 -3.48 5.47
CA ASN A 199 -2.44 -2.90 4.37
C ASN A 199 -1.53 -2.53 3.20
N GLY A 200 -2.16 -2.28 2.06
CA GLY A 200 -1.42 -1.85 0.88
C GLY A 200 -2.17 -2.09 -0.41
N ASP A 201 -1.50 -1.73 -1.50
CA ASP A 201 -1.84 -2.26 -2.81
C ASP A 201 -1.14 -3.61 -2.97
N TRP A 202 -1.91 -4.69 -2.87
CA TRP A 202 -1.37 -6.04 -2.92
C TRP A 202 -1.11 -6.50 -4.35
N ASN A 203 -1.68 -5.85 -5.38
CA ASN A 203 -1.65 -6.35 -6.77
C ASN A 203 -2.01 -7.85 -6.90
N ILE A 204 -2.87 -8.36 -6.01
CA ILE A 204 -3.39 -9.74 -6.05
C ILE A 204 -4.88 -9.63 -6.28
N ASN A 205 -5.32 -9.91 -7.49
CA ASN A 205 -6.72 -9.94 -7.82
C ASN A 205 -7.18 -11.40 -7.90
N GLY A 206 -8.07 -11.82 -7.02
CA GLY A 206 -8.69 -13.15 -7.08
C GLY A 206 -9.62 -13.37 -8.29
N THR A 207 -9.38 -12.67 -9.41
CA THR A 207 -10.21 -12.60 -10.61
C THR A 207 -9.58 -13.21 -11.86
N GLY A 208 -8.35 -13.75 -11.79
CA GLY A 208 -7.79 -14.60 -12.86
C GLY A 208 -6.49 -14.13 -13.51
N ARG A 209 -5.88 -13.03 -13.05
CA ARG A 209 -4.60 -12.53 -13.65
C ARG A 209 -3.35 -13.08 -12.98
N ASP A 210 -3.42 -13.62 -11.76
CA ASP A 210 -2.25 -14.26 -11.16
C ASP A 210 -1.96 -15.61 -11.83
N CYS A 211 -0.90 -15.67 -12.63
CA CYS A 211 -0.49 -16.87 -13.36
C CYS A 211 0.78 -17.46 -12.74
N GLY A 212 0.70 -18.68 -12.22
CA GLY A 212 1.86 -19.50 -11.86
C GLY A 212 2.35 -19.30 -10.43
N ALA A 213 2.19 -20.34 -9.60
CA ALA A 213 2.87 -20.49 -8.32
C ALA A 213 3.35 -21.94 -8.17
N SER A 214 4.62 -22.15 -7.82
CA SER A 214 5.17 -23.43 -7.39
C SER A 214 5.66 -23.32 -5.94
N LEU A 215 5.07 -24.14 -5.07
CA LEU A 215 5.21 -24.17 -3.61
C LEU A 215 6.64 -24.31 -3.08
N GLU A 216 7.00 -23.49 -2.09
CA GLU A 216 7.51 -23.89 -0.75
C GLU A 216 7.59 -22.68 0.21
N LEU A 217 6.60 -22.53 1.10
CA LEU A 217 6.63 -21.55 2.21
C LEU A 217 6.45 -22.29 3.55
N ARG A 218 7.51 -22.32 4.37
CA ARG A 218 7.51 -22.94 5.71
C ARG A 218 7.29 -21.92 6.83
N GLU A 219 6.59 -22.43 7.85
CA GLU A 219 6.20 -21.92 9.18
C GLU A 219 6.61 -20.50 9.63
N VAL A 220 5.61 -19.77 10.14
CA VAL A 220 5.79 -18.61 11.04
C VAL A 220 4.96 -18.83 12.32
N SER A 221 5.60 -18.58 13.47
CA SER A 221 5.13 -18.91 14.82
C SER A 221 4.04 -17.99 15.41
N ARG A 222 3.34 -18.51 16.43
CA ARG A 222 2.07 -18.03 16.99
C ARG A 222 2.26 -17.18 18.27
N LYS A 223 1.66 -15.98 18.33
CA LYS A 223 1.29 -15.24 19.56
C LYS A 223 0.03 -14.40 19.29
N ALA A 224 -0.91 -14.39 20.24
CA ALA A 224 -2.23 -13.79 20.07
C ALA A 224 -2.30 -12.34 20.60
N ALA A 225 -2.42 -11.40 19.66
CA ALA A 225 -3.03 -10.07 19.79
C ALA A 225 -3.99 -9.91 18.60
N LEU A 226 -4.92 -8.93 18.59
CA LEU A 226 -5.82 -8.73 17.44
C LEU A 226 -4.98 -8.38 16.19
N ARG A 227 -5.07 -9.20 15.14
CA ARG A 227 -4.28 -9.07 13.90
C ARG A 227 -5.21 -8.95 12.70
N ALA A 228 -5.13 -7.84 11.97
CA ALA A 228 -6.02 -7.50 10.86
C ALA A 228 -5.24 -7.30 9.55
N MET A 229 -5.83 -7.68 8.43
CA MET A 229 -5.34 -7.44 7.07
C MET A 229 -6.44 -6.76 6.24
N ASP A 230 -6.06 -5.71 5.51
CA ASP A 230 -6.92 -4.96 4.56
C ASP A 230 -6.43 -5.19 3.13
N THR A 231 -7.27 -5.77 2.25
CA THR A 231 -6.93 -6.18 0.88
C THR A 231 -7.55 -5.27 -0.19
N THR A 232 -6.92 -4.12 -0.49
CA THR A 232 -7.24 -3.35 -1.70
C THR A 232 -6.53 -3.94 -2.94
N THR A 233 -7.27 -4.14 -4.03
CA THR A 233 -6.79 -4.78 -5.29
C THR A 233 -6.75 -3.78 -6.45
N SER A 234 -5.95 -4.02 -7.50
CA SER A 234 -5.93 -3.32 -8.80
C SER A 234 -6.35 -4.26 -9.97
N SER A 235 -7.01 -3.75 -11.03
CA SER A 235 -7.73 -4.53 -12.07
C SER A 235 -7.42 -4.20 -13.56
N SER A 236 -6.20 -3.83 -13.97
CA SER A 236 -5.94 -3.32 -15.34
C SER A 236 -6.20 -4.34 -16.46
N CYS A 237 -7.37 -4.29 -17.07
CA CYS A 237 -7.70 -5.11 -18.25
C CYS A 237 -8.07 -4.23 -19.44
N ASP A 238 -7.24 -4.31 -20.49
CA ASP A 238 -7.69 -4.09 -21.87
C ASP A 238 -8.77 -5.13 -22.21
N GLU A 239 -9.90 -4.66 -22.74
CA GLU A 239 -10.96 -5.50 -23.26
C GLU A 239 -10.54 -6.14 -24.60
N GLY A 240 -10.46 -7.47 -24.65
CA GLY A 240 -10.34 -8.17 -25.94
C GLY A 240 -9.71 -9.56 -25.90
N GLY A 241 -10.29 -10.53 -25.19
CA GLY A 241 -9.82 -11.91 -25.26
C GLY A 241 -10.80 -12.93 -24.69
N ARG A 242 -11.07 -14.00 -25.46
CA ARG A 242 -11.97 -15.12 -25.09
C ARG A 242 -11.55 -15.80 -23.77
N PRO A 243 -12.51 -16.39 -23.02
CA PRO A 243 -12.21 -17.11 -21.79
C PRO A 243 -11.39 -18.38 -22.11
N THR A 244 -10.13 -18.39 -21.73
CA THR A 244 -9.29 -19.60 -21.64
C THR A 244 -8.98 -19.90 -20.17
N ALA A 245 -8.41 -21.07 -19.89
CA ALA A 245 -8.25 -21.74 -18.59
C ALA A 245 -7.53 -20.97 -17.44
N ALA A 246 -7.36 -19.65 -17.53
CA ALA A 246 -6.67 -18.78 -16.58
C ALA A 246 -7.44 -18.55 -15.25
N HIS A 247 -8.76 -18.77 -15.22
CA HIS A 247 -9.56 -18.55 -14.00
C HIS A 247 -9.19 -19.45 -12.81
N SER A 248 -8.53 -20.59 -13.02
CA SER A 248 -8.18 -21.51 -11.93
C SER A 248 -7.02 -21.06 -11.05
N ASN A 249 -6.11 -20.22 -11.56
CA ASN A 249 -4.83 -19.94 -10.88
C ASN A 249 -4.87 -18.71 -9.96
N ALA A 250 -5.64 -17.66 -10.27
CA ALA A 250 -5.69 -16.49 -9.39
C ALA A 250 -6.48 -16.70 -8.10
N ALA A 251 -7.51 -17.55 -8.15
CA ALA A 251 -8.14 -18.06 -6.94
C ALA A 251 -7.12 -18.79 -6.05
N ALA A 252 -6.12 -19.45 -6.65
CA ALA A 252 -5.07 -20.16 -5.92
C ALA A 252 -4.08 -19.20 -5.23
N VAL A 253 -3.64 -18.12 -5.87
CA VAL A 253 -2.67 -17.17 -5.26
C VAL A 253 -3.30 -16.43 -4.08
N TYR A 254 -4.52 -15.93 -4.23
CA TYR A 254 -5.22 -15.30 -3.11
C TYR A 254 -5.49 -16.30 -1.96
N ALA A 255 -5.86 -17.54 -2.27
CA ALA A 255 -6.02 -18.58 -1.25
C ALA A 255 -4.70 -18.88 -0.53
N GLN A 256 -3.56 -18.90 -1.25
CA GLN A 256 -2.23 -19.06 -0.67
C GLN A 256 -1.86 -17.90 0.25
N VAL A 257 -2.15 -16.65 -0.15
CA VAL A 257 -1.93 -15.48 0.72
C VAL A 257 -2.79 -15.54 1.97
N ARG A 258 -4.07 -15.89 1.83
CA ARG A 258 -4.97 -16.08 2.99
C ARG A 258 -4.49 -17.18 3.91
N ASP A 259 -4.06 -18.31 3.37
CA ASP A 259 -3.52 -19.42 4.16
C ASP A 259 -2.22 -19.02 4.88
N PHE A 260 -1.28 -18.39 4.17
CA PHE A 260 -0.03 -17.88 4.74
C PHE A 260 -0.29 -16.91 5.90
N LEU A 261 -1.15 -15.91 5.69
CA LEU A 261 -1.46 -14.90 6.70
C LEU A 261 -2.32 -15.46 7.84
N GLY A 262 -3.26 -16.36 7.53
CA GLY A 262 -4.05 -17.08 8.52
C GLY A 262 -3.18 -17.94 9.44
N LYS A 263 -2.16 -18.62 8.90
CA LYS A 263 -1.14 -19.33 9.69
C LYS A 263 -0.33 -18.38 10.58
N ALA A 264 -0.06 -17.17 10.11
CA ALA A 264 0.54 -16.08 10.88
C ALA A 264 -0.45 -15.38 11.85
N GLY A 265 -1.70 -15.86 11.93
CA GLY A 265 -2.71 -15.36 12.87
C GLY A 265 -3.43 -14.09 12.43
N PHE A 266 -3.30 -13.67 11.17
CA PHE A 266 -4.02 -12.54 10.59
C PHE A 266 -5.40 -12.95 10.07
N GLN A 267 -6.36 -12.03 10.17
CA GLN A 267 -7.68 -12.16 9.58
C GLN A 267 -7.85 -11.16 8.43
N ASP A 268 -8.47 -11.61 7.34
CA ASP A 268 -8.88 -10.73 6.23
C ASP A 268 -10.17 -10.02 6.63
N VAL A 269 -10.03 -8.79 7.14
CA VAL A 269 -11.15 -8.03 7.70
C VAL A 269 -12.14 -7.64 6.61
N TRP A 270 -11.65 -7.41 5.39
CA TRP A 270 -12.50 -7.11 4.25
C TRP A 270 -13.37 -8.32 3.89
N GLN A 271 -12.78 -9.51 3.76
CA GLN A 271 -13.55 -10.72 3.44
C GLN A 271 -14.59 -11.01 4.52
N LEU A 272 -14.25 -10.82 5.80
CA LEU A 272 -15.21 -10.97 6.91
C LEU A 272 -16.39 -9.99 6.81
N TYR A 273 -16.11 -8.72 6.46
CA TYR A 273 -17.14 -7.71 6.23
C TYR A 273 -18.04 -8.09 5.04
N ALA A 274 -17.44 -8.52 3.94
CA ALA A 274 -18.15 -8.90 2.73
C ALA A 274 -19.08 -10.08 2.95
N ASP A 275 -18.59 -11.14 3.60
CA ASP A 275 -19.37 -12.31 3.99
C ASP A 275 -20.58 -11.91 4.85
N LYS A 276 -20.36 -11.01 5.84
CA LYS A 276 -21.41 -10.49 6.71
C LYS A 276 -22.46 -9.67 5.97
N LYS A 277 -22.07 -8.98 4.89
CA LYS A 277 -22.96 -8.11 4.10
C LYS A 277 -23.53 -8.79 2.85
N GLY A 278 -23.15 -10.04 2.59
CA GLY A 278 -23.50 -10.73 1.34
C GLY A 278 -22.96 -10.02 0.11
N LEU A 279 -21.84 -9.29 0.25
CA LEU A 279 -21.22 -8.55 -0.84
C LEU A 279 -20.25 -9.47 -1.60
N PRO A 280 -20.19 -9.38 -2.95
CA PRO A 280 -19.11 -10.00 -3.69
C PRO A 280 -17.77 -9.36 -3.32
N ARG A 281 -16.66 -10.04 -3.63
CA ARG A 281 -15.28 -9.48 -3.53
C ARG A 281 -15.26 -8.06 -4.13
N PRO A 282 -14.65 -7.03 -3.51
CA PRO A 282 -14.76 -5.72 -4.10
C PRO A 282 -13.89 -5.78 -5.37
N PRO A 283 -14.40 -5.35 -6.52
CA PRO A 283 -13.50 -5.07 -7.62
C PRO A 283 -12.46 -4.04 -7.15
N SER A 284 -11.36 -3.95 -7.84
CA SER A 284 -10.50 -2.76 -7.78
C SER A 284 -11.27 -1.60 -8.39
N TYR A 285 -11.14 -0.38 -7.87
CA TYR A 285 -11.54 0.78 -8.68
C TYR A 285 -10.45 1.09 -9.69
N GLU A 286 -10.80 1.00 -10.97
CA GLU A 286 -10.00 1.53 -12.06
C GLU A 286 -10.85 2.45 -12.91
N GLY A 287 -10.62 3.75 -12.76
CA GLY A 287 -11.35 4.79 -13.48
C GLY A 287 -10.81 6.19 -13.15
N ASP A 288 -11.32 7.21 -13.80
CA ASP A 288 -10.98 8.59 -13.43
C ASP A 288 -11.60 8.89 -12.06
N TRP A 289 -10.82 9.49 -11.16
CA TRP A 289 -11.28 9.92 -9.85
C TRP A 289 -12.44 10.94 -9.90
N ALA A 290 -12.71 11.53 -11.07
CA ALA A 290 -13.89 12.36 -11.30
C ALA A 290 -15.22 11.58 -11.26
N GLU A 291 -15.18 10.25 -11.38
CA GLU A 291 -16.36 9.39 -11.54
C GLU A 291 -16.74 8.61 -10.25
N LEU A 292 -15.94 8.72 -9.18
CA LEU A 292 -16.20 8.05 -7.90
C LEU A 292 -17.34 8.71 -7.11
N SER A 293 -18.46 8.01 -6.99
CA SER A 293 -19.57 8.36 -6.09
C SER A 293 -19.39 7.75 -4.69
N VAL A 294 -20.20 8.20 -3.72
CA VAL A 294 -20.25 7.58 -2.38
C VAL A 294 -20.71 6.12 -2.46
N GLU A 295 -21.66 5.79 -3.35
CA GLU A 295 -22.05 4.39 -3.59
C GLU A 295 -20.93 3.55 -4.20
N SER A 296 -20.14 4.13 -5.11
CA SER A 296 -18.96 3.48 -5.69
C SER A 296 -17.97 3.08 -4.60
N LEU A 297 -17.65 4.00 -3.67
CA LEU A 297 -16.67 3.75 -2.61
C LEU A 297 -17.06 2.63 -1.63
N ALA A 298 -18.36 2.43 -1.37
CA ALA A 298 -18.84 1.30 -0.58
C ALA A 298 -18.67 -0.06 -1.30
N GLN A 299 -18.71 -0.07 -2.64
CA GLN A 299 -18.44 -1.26 -3.46
C GLN A 299 -16.95 -1.62 -3.50
N TYR A 300 -16.04 -0.63 -3.34
CA TYR A 300 -14.59 -0.80 -3.46
C TYR A 300 -13.86 -1.07 -2.13
N GLY A 301 -14.61 -1.38 -1.07
CA GLY A 301 -14.03 -1.96 0.15
C GLY A 301 -13.43 -0.98 1.15
N ILE A 302 -13.94 0.26 1.24
CA ILE A 302 -13.70 1.08 2.45
C ILE A 302 -14.38 0.39 3.63
N THR A 303 -13.60 -0.34 4.44
CA THR A 303 -14.08 -0.91 5.70
C THR A 303 -13.94 0.14 6.79
N THR A 304 -15.05 0.62 7.31
CA THR A 304 -15.07 1.29 8.62
C THR A 304 -15.07 0.19 9.67
N ASP A 305 -14.02 0.09 10.48
CA ASP A 305 -14.07 -0.71 11.72
C ASP A 305 -15.08 -0.05 12.68
N GLN A 306 -16.36 -0.37 12.47
CA GLN A 306 -17.39 -0.41 13.50
C GLN A 306 -17.73 -1.88 13.77
#